data_AF-A0AAV4IUV4-F1
#
_entry.id   AF-A0AAV4IUV4-F1
#
_cell.length_a   1.000
_cell.length_b   1.000
_cell.length_c   1.000
_cell.angle_alpha   90.00
_cell.angle_beta   90.00
_cell.angle_gamma   90.00
#
_symmetry.space_group_name_H-M   'P 1'
#
loop_
_entity.id
_entity.type
_entity.pdbx_description
1 polymer ?
#
loop_
_entity_poly.entity_id
_entity_poly.type
_entity_poly.pdbx_seq_one_letter_code
_entity_poly.pdbx_strand_id
1 'polypeptide(L)'
;MDLRFADRNGRQDVKELDRSVKNRFNWAWLEEKDCNGDFLSDYIRKMPEAGVAWCQAKIVYGSTGKKVFHVHAKNSTHGKARRATKCSQSLPAIIAATKKMENCTT
;
A
#
# COMPACT_ATOMS: atom_id res chain seq x y z
N MET A 1 -7.05 6.01 -13.82
CA MET A 1 -6.19 6.96 -13.08
C MET A 1 -4.81 6.33 -12.97
N ASP A 2 -3.79 6.98 -13.52
CA ASP A 2 -2.39 6.53 -13.43
C ASP A 2 -1.87 6.86 -12.02
N LEU A 3 -2.00 5.91 -11.07
CA LEU A 3 -1.47 6.08 -9.73
C LEU A 3 0.06 5.93 -9.79
N ARG A 4 0.76 7.07 -9.87
CA ARG A 4 2.22 7.10 -9.75
C ARG A 4 2.61 7.13 -8.28
N PHE A 5 3.53 6.27 -7.91
CA PHE A 5 4.10 6.20 -6.57
C PHE A 5 5.57 6.62 -6.62
N ALA A 6 6.05 7.24 -5.56
CA ALA A 6 7.48 7.45 -5.38
C ALA A 6 8.15 6.10 -5.10
N ASP A 7 9.28 5.85 -5.76
CA ASP A 7 10.07 4.64 -5.56
C ASP A 7 11.21 4.91 -4.56
N ARG A 8 11.56 3.91 -3.76
CA ARG A 8 12.63 4.02 -2.74
C ARG A 8 14.01 4.28 -3.37
N ASN A 9 14.24 3.78 -4.58
CA ASN A 9 15.45 3.96 -5.38
C ASN A 9 15.18 4.82 -6.62
N GLY A 10 14.04 5.53 -6.64
CA GLY A 10 13.61 6.33 -7.76
C GLY A 10 14.36 7.65 -7.89
N ARG A 11 14.10 8.34 -8.99
CA ARG A 11 14.66 9.67 -9.30
C ARG A 11 14.15 10.79 -8.38
N GLN A 12 13.10 10.52 -7.60
CA GLN A 12 12.39 11.51 -6.78
C GLN A 12 12.93 11.47 -5.36
N ASP A 13 13.62 12.52 -4.94
CA ASP A 13 14.07 12.66 -3.56
C ASP A 13 12.87 12.97 -2.65
N VAL A 14 12.47 11.99 -1.83
CA VAL A 14 11.32 12.13 -0.92
C VAL A 14 11.56 13.21 0.13
N LYS A 15 12.81 13.49 0.50
CA LYS A 15 13.14 14.55 1.47
C LYS A 15 12.88 15.93 0.87
N GLU A 16 13.20 16.12 -0.41
CA GLU A 16 12.86 17.34 -1.15
C GLU A 16 11.35 17.48 -1.32
N LEU A 17 10.67 16.39 -1.66
CA LEU A 17 9.22 16.37 -1.86
C LEU A 17 8.45 16.76 -0.59
N ASP A 18 8.91 16.29 0.57
CA ASP A 18 8.32 16.59 1.87
C ASP A 18 8.96 17.80 2.57
N ARG A 19 9.74 18.63 1.88
CA ARG A 19 10.41 19.79 2.49
C ARG A 19 9.45 20.76 3.16
N SER A 20 8.22 20.85 2.65
CA SER A 20 7.19 21.78 3.09
C SER A 20 6.34 21.26 4.24
N VAL A 21 6.47 19.98 4.60
CA VAL A 21 5.66 19.36 5.66
C VAL A 21 6.44 19.21 6.95
N LYS A 22 5.73 19.30 8.08
CA LYS A 22 6.31 19.18 9.41
C LYS A 22 6.96 17.82 9.63
N ASN A 23 6.30 16.75 9.20
CA ASN A 23 6.82 15.39 9.30
C ASN A 23 7.18 14.87 7.91
N ARG A 24 8.48 14.76 7.66
CA ARG A 24 9.02 14.20 6.42
C ARG A 24 8.90 12.69 6.42
N PHE A 25 8.54 12.11 5.29
CA PHE A 25 8.47 10.67 5.15
C PHE A 25 9.82 10.02 5.32
N ASN A 26 9.84 8.90 6.02
CA ASN A 26 11.02 8.07 6.19
C ASN A 26 10.68 6.65 5.75
N TRP A 27 11.46 6.12 4.81
CA TRP A 27 11.30 4.75 4.32
C TRP A 27 11.42 3.70 5.43
N ALA A 28 12.20 3.98 6.48
CA ALA A 28 12.31 3.11 7.65
C ALA A 28 10.97 2.94 8.39
N TRP A 29 10.03 3.88 8.25
CA TRP A 29 8.68 3.71 8.80
C TRP A 29 7.94 2.53 8.17
N LEU A 30 8.24 2.20 6.90
CA LEU A 30 7.59 1.09 6.22
C LEU A 30 8.10 -0.29 6.68
N GLU A 31 9.24 -0.34 7.34
CA GLU A 31 9.86 -1.56 7.85
C GLU A 31 9.28 -1.97 9.23
N GLU A 32 8.47 -1.10 9.83
CA GLU A 32 7.75 -1.42 11.06
C GLU A 32 6.53 -2.31 10.78
N LYS A 33 6.23 -3.17 11.76
CA LYS A 33 5.02 -3.99 11.75
C LYS A 33 3.85 -3.23 12.36
N ASP A 34 2.67 -3.46 11.82
CA ASP A 34 1.43 -2.96 12.37
C ASP A 34 0.94 -3.80 13.56
N CYS A 35 -0.23 -3.45 14.11
CA CYS A 35 -0.85 -4.20 15.20
C CYS A 35 -1.32 -5.61 14.81
N ASN A 36 -1.33 -5.94 13.53
CA ASN A 36 -1.73 -7.24 12.99
C ASN A 36 -0.52 -8.10 12.57
N GLY A 37 0.70 -7.60 12.77
CA GLY A 37 1.96 -8.28 12.44
C GLY A 37 2.39 -8.16 10.97
N ASP A 38 1.69 -7.38 10.15
CA ASP A 38 2.03 -7.16 8.75
C ASP A 38 2.95 -5.92 8.61
N PHE A 39 3.86 -5.92 7.62
CA PHE A 39 4.72 -4.76 7.40
C PHE A 39 3.94 -3.61 6.78
N LEU A 40 4.27 -2.38 7.17
CA LEU A 40 3.68 -1.19 6.58
C LEU A 40 4.02 -1.06 5.07
N SER A 41 5.17 -1.58 4.64
CA SER A 41 5.59 -1.64 3.23
C SER A 41 4.68 -2.47 2.32
N ASP A 42 3.96 -3.47 2.86
CA ASP A 42 3.09 -4.34 2.07
C ASP A 42 1.90 -3.58 1.47
N TYR A 43 1.44 -2.52 2.12
CA TYR A 43 0.20 -1.85 1.75
C TYR A 43 0.27 -0.33 1.70
N ILE A 44 1.34 0.29 2.21
CA ILE A 44 1.53 1.74 2.14
C ILE A 44 2.53 2.06 1.04
N ARG A 45 2.13 2.96 0.13
CA ARG A 45 2.98 3.51 -0.93
C ARG A 45 3.08 5.01 -0.79
N LYS A 46 4.28 5.56 -0.98
CA LYS A 46 4.50 7.00 -0.98
C LYS A 46 3.94 7.60 -2.27
N MET A 47 3.13 8.65 -2.16
CA MET A 47 2.68 9.42 -3.32
C MET A 47 3.70 10.50 -3.66
N PRO A 48 3.81 10.94 -4.93
CA PRO A 48 4.61 12.10 -5.34
C PRO A 48 4.00 13.44 -4.89
N GLU A 49 3.22 13.44 -3.80
CA GLU A 49 2.61 14.60 -3.17
C GLU A 49 3.16 14.77 -1.75
N ALA A 50 3.46 16.00 -1.35
CA ALA A 50 4.04 16.31 -0.03
C ALA A 50 3.12 15.88 1.13
N GLY A 51 3.66 15.13 2.10
CA GLY A 51 2.91 14.72 3.29
C GLY A 51 1.82 13.68 3.06
N VAL A 52 1.79 13.04 1.88
CA VAL A 52 0.75 12.11 1.46
C VAL A 52 1.32 10.74 1.13
N ALA A 53 0.65 9.71 1.63
CA ALA A 53 0.83 8.32 1.26
C ALA A 53 -0.50 7.71 0.82
N TRP A 54 -0.45 6.54 0.20
CA TRP A 54 -1.59 5.82 -0.34
C TRP A 54 -1.60 4.38 0.14
N CYS A 55 -2.78 3.89 0.50
CA CYS A 55 -3.03 2.46 0.69
C CYS A 55 -4.25 2.06 -0.15
N GLN A 56 -5.44 2.08 0.44
CA GLN A 56 -6.73 2.01 -0.24
C GLN A 56 -7.43 3.37 -0.26
N ALA A 57 -6.95 4.27 0.59
CA ALA A 57 -7.37 5.65 0.67
C ALA A 57 -6.13 6.54 0.82
N LYS A 58 -6.32 7.84 0.58
CA LYS A 58 -5.30 8.86 0.78
C LYS A 58 -5.03 9.00 2.28
N ILE A 59 -3.76 8.90 2.69
CA ILE A 59 -3.30 9.05 4.06
C ILE A 59 -2.45 10.31 4.14
N VAL A 60 -2.88 11.29 4.92
CA VAL A 60 -2.13 12.53 5.15
C VAL A 60 -1.30 12.37 6.43
N TYR A 61 0.02 12.24 6.28
CA TYR A 61 0.96 12.15 7.41
C TYR A 61 1.72 13.44 7.68
N GLY A 62 1.65 14.45 6.80
CA GLY A 62 2.48 15.66 6.92
C GLY A 62 2.40 16.37 8.28
N SER A 63 1.23 16.32 8.94
CA SER A 63 1.00 16.91 10.27
C SER A 63 1.23 15.94 11.44
N THR A 64 0.79 14.69 11.32
CA THR A 64 0.79 13.69 12.41
C THR A 64 2.06 12.82 12.45
N GLY A 65 2.73 12.64 11.31
CA GLY A 65 3.85 11.73 11.13
C GLY A 65 3.44 10.25 11.19
N LYS A 66 4.39 9.36 11.50
CA LYS A 66 4.22 7.89 11.38
C LYS A 66 3.00 7.32 12.10
N LYS A 67 2.56 7.95 13.20
CA LYS A 67 1.45 7.46 14.03
C LYS A 67 0.16 7.28 13.23
N VAL A 68 -0.04 8.07 12.17
CA VAL A 68 -1.22 7.97 11.30
C VAL A 68 -1.30 6.60 10.61
N PHE A 69 -0.16 5.95 10.32
CA PHE A 69 -0.14 4.63 9.68
C PHE A 69 -0.65 3.55 10.63
N HIS A 70 -0.24 3.58 11.90
CA HIS A 70 -0.76 2.64 12.90
C HIS A 70 -2.25 2.88 13.19
N VAL A 71 -2.71 4.13 13.17
CA VAL A 71 -4.14 4.45 13.30
C VAL A 71 -4.91 3.97 12.07
N HIS A 72 -4.36 4.14 10.87
CA HIS A 72 -4.94 3.63 9.63
C HIS A 72 -5.06 2.10 9.64
N ALA A 73 -4.04 1.39 10.11
CA ALA A 73 -4.04 -0.07 10.21
C ALA A 73 -5.17 -0.61 11.12
N LYS A 74 -5.54 0.16 12.15
CA LYS A 74 -6.66 -0.16 13.05
C LYS A 74 -8.04 0.15 12.46
N ASN A 75 -8.10 0.90 11.36
CA ASN A 75 -9.37 1.28 10.74
C ASN A 75 -10.08 0.06 10.15
N SER A 76 -11.39 -0.03 10.36
CA SER A 76 -12.21 -1.18 9.94
C SER A 76 -12.22 -1.36 8.41
N THR A 77 -12.09 -0.28 7.65
CA THR A 77 -11.97 -0.32 6.18
C THR A 77 -10.69 -1.03 5.74
N HIS A 78 -9.56 -0.67 6.34
CA HIS A 78 -8.28 -1.36 6.10
C HIS A 78 -8.39 -2.83 6.50
N GLY A 79 -8.98 -3.13 7.66
CA GLY A 79 -9.20 -4.51 8.12
C GLY A 79 -10.05 -5.36 7.17
N LYS A 80 -11.14 -4.81 6.60
CA LYS A 80 -11.97 -5.51 5.61
C LYS A 80 -11.19 -5.83 4.35
N ALA A 81 -10.49 -4.85 3.81
CA ALA A 81 -9.79 -5.02 2.56
C ALA A 81 -8.50 -5.84 2.73
N ARG A 82 -7.81 -5.77 3.88
CA ARG A 82 -6.75 -6.72 4.27
C ARG A 82 -7.25 -8.16 4.24
N ARG A 83 -8.42 -8.43 4.84
CA ARG A 83 -9.03 -9.78 4.80
C ARG A 83 -9.36 -10.20 3.37
N ALA A 84 -9.92 -9.30 2.56
CA ALA A 84 -10.20 -9.57 1.16
C ALA A 84 -8.92 -9.90 0.37
N THR A 85 -7.85 -9.12 0.53
CA THR A 85 -6.56 -9.39 -0.12
C THR A 85 -5.99 -10.74 0.32
N LYS A 86 -5.98 -11.06 1.63
CA LYS A 86 -5.50 -12.36 2.12
C LYS A 86 -6.34 -13.52 1.56
N CYS A 87 -7.68 -13.40 1.54
CA CYS A 87 -8.55 -14.42 0.95
C CYS A 87 -8.34 -14.57 -0.57
N SER A 88 -8.05 -13.48 -1.28
CA SER A 88 -7.78 -13.53 -2.73
C SER A 88 -6.42 -14.15 -3.06
N GLN A 89 -5.40 -13.92 -2.20
CA GLN A 89 -4.08 -14.54 -2.33
C GLN A 89 -4.10 -16.04 -1.98
N SER A 90 -5.06 -16.49 -1.18
CA SER A 90 -5.28 -17.91 -0.88
C SER A 90 -6.08 -18.65 -1.95
N LEU A 91 -6.47 -18.02 -3.07
CA LEU A 91 -7.09 -18.75 -4.16
C LEU A 91 -6.04 -19.68 -4.80
N PRO A 92 -6.20 -21.02 -4.71
CA PRO A 92 -5.33 -21.93 -5.42
C PRO A 92 -5.43 -21.66 -6.92
N ALA A 93 -4.32 -21.82 -7.64
CA ALA A 93 -4.13 -21.54 -9.06
C ALA A 93 -5.05 -22.34 -10.03
N ILE A 94 -6.17 -22.90 -9.56
CA ILE A 94 -7.15 -23.65 -10.33
C ILE A 94 -7.98 -22.74 -11.25
N ILE A 95 -8.08 -21.43 -10.96
CA ILE A 95 -8.82 -20.48 -11.83
C ILE A 95 -8.00 -20.06 -13.07
N ALA A 96 -6.73 -20.46 -13.19
CA ALA A 96 -5.94 -20.25 -14.41
C ALA A 96 -6.21 -21.31 -15.51
N ALA A 97 -6.99 -22.37 -15.21
CA ALA A 97 -7.11 -23.54 -16.08
C ALA A 97 -8.47 -23.72 -16.80
N THR A 98 -9.36 -22.72 -16.83
CA THR A 98 -10.66 -22.85 -17.55
C THR A 98 -10.72 -22.20 -18.92
N LYS A 99 -9.62 -21.64 -19.46
CA LYS A 99 -9.59 -21.12 -20.85
C LYS A 99 -9.05 -22.10 -21.91
N LYS A 100 -8.92 -23.39 -21.58
CA LYS A 100 -8.53 -24.47 -22.51
C LYS A 100 -9.52 -25.64 -22.51
N MET A 101 -10.82 -25.37 -22.64
CA MET A 101 -11.82 -26.41 -22.94
C MET A 101 -12.88 -25.91 -23.96
N GLU A 102 -12.46 -25.13 -24.97
CA GLU A 102 -13.35 -24.75 -26.10
C GLU A 102 -12.81 -25.21 -27.46
N ASN A 103 -11.80 -26.08 -27.52
CA ASN A 103 -11.33 -26.70 -28.76
C ASN A 103 -11.18 -28.21 -28.60
N CYS A 104 -12.29 -28.93 -28.45
CA CYS A 104 -12.37 -30.33 -28.83
C CYS A 104 -13.83 -30.69 -29.13
N THR A 105 -14.30 -30.22 -30.28
CA THR A 105 -15.45 -30.81 -30.97
C THR A 105 -15.00 -31.06 -32.40
N THR A 106 -14.59 -32.29 -32.68
CA THR A 106 -14.71 -32.93 -34.00
C THR A 106 -14.75 -34.42 -33.76
#